data_AF-A0A4Q5QR00-F1
#
_entry.id   AF-A0A4Q5QR00-F1
#
_cell.length_a   1.000
_cell.length_b   1.000
_cell.length_c   1.000
_cell.angle_alpha   90.00
_cell.angle_beta   90.00
_cell.angle_gamma   90.00
#
_symmetry.space_group_name_H-M   'P 1'
#
loop_
_entity.id
_entity.type
_entity.pdbx_description
1 polymer ?
#
loop_
_entity_poly.entity_id
_entity_poly.type
_entity_poly.pdbx_seq_one_letter_code
_entity_poly.pdbx_strand_id
1 'polypeptide(L)'
;MSPTTVRSSRSIDWVAVLLYVALVGLGWVAVYAASYSPDAPANPLKNLGFAELMAFNWFKQLLWMGTALVLIVVLLVVDYKAYDTLAYVFYGSMILLLVATIFIARPIAGSRSWLELGPV
;
A
#
# COMPACT_ATOMS: atom_id res chain seq x y z
N MET A 1 -40.16 -26.83 -4.93
CA MET A 1 -39.19 -25.75 -5.22
C MET A 1 -38.35 -25.57 -3.97
N SER A 2 -37.15 -26.14 -3.92
CA SER A 2 -36.25 -25.92 -2.78
C SER A 2 -35.68 -24.50 -2.88
N PRO A 3 -35.64 -23.73 -1.78
CA PRO A 3 -35.00 -22.44 -1.80
C PRO A 3 -33.50 -22.67 -2.05
N THR A 4 -32.99 -22.13 -3.16
CA THR A 4 -31.56 -21.97 -3.36
C THR A 4 -31.07 -21.04 -2.25
N THR A 5 -30.42 -21.60 -1.25
CA THR A 5 -29.72 -20.83 -0.24
C THR A 5 -28.62 -20.04 -0.95
N VAL A 6 -28.91 -18.78 -1.25
CA VAL A 6 -27.89 -17.82 -1.70
C VAL A 6 -26.87 -17.78 -0.58
N ARG A 7 -25.73 -18.42 -0.79
CA ARG A 7 -24.62 -18.42 0.15
C ARG A 7 -24.05 -17.00 0.15
N SER A 8 -24.67 -16.09 0.89
CA SER A 8 -24.04 -14.84 1.33
C SER A 8 -23.02 -15.19 2.41
N SER A 9 -22.05 -16.02 2.04
CA SER A 9 -20.86 -16.23 2.84
C SER A 9 -19.82 -15.28 2.29
N ARG A 10 -19.39 -14.35 3.13
CA ARG A 10 -18.18 -13.54 2.98
C ARG A 10 -16.96 -14.48 2.95
N SER A 11 -16.85 -15.32 1.91
CA SER A 11 -15.76 -16.27 1.74
C SER A 11 -14.60 -15.54 1.12
N ILE A 12 -13.55 -15.34 1.90
CA ILE A 12 -12.27 -14.83 1.41
C ILE A 12 -11.77 -15.76 0.30
N ASP A 13 -11.43 -15.17 -0.85
CA ASP A 13 -10.76 -15.88 -1.93
C ASP A 13 -9.29 -16.10 -1.54
N TRP A 14 -9.02 -17.28 -0.99
CA TRP A 14 -7.67 -17.67 -0.57
C TRP A 14 -6.68 -17.76 -1.72
N VAL A 15 -7.11 -18.01 -2.96
CA VAL A 15 -6.21 -18.03 -4.12
C VAL A 15 -5.70 -16.61 -4.38
N ALA A 16 -6.61 -15.62 -4.38
CA ALA A 16 -6.24 -14.22 -4.51
C ALA A 16 -5.31 -13.74 -3.37
N VAL A 17 -5.60 -14.15 -2.12
CA VAL A 17 -4.75 -13.80 -0.97
C VAL A 17 -3.34 -14.41 -1.10
N LEU A 18 -3.24 -15.70 -1.44
CA LEU A 18 -1.95 -16.37 -1.60
C LEU A 18 -1.13 -15.77 -2.76
N LEU A 19 -1.79 -15.45 -3.87
CA LEU A 19 -1.16 -14.79 -5.00
C LEU A 19 -0.63 -13.40 -4.59
N TYR A 20 -1.43 -12.62 -3.86
CA TYR A 20 -1.00 -11.32 -3.33
C TYR A 20 0.25 -11.46 -2.44
N VAL A 21 0.22 -12.38 -1.46
CA VAL A 21 1.35 -12.60 -0.55
C VAL A 21 2.60 -13.03 -1.31
N ALA A 22 2.47 -13.92 -2.30
CA ALA A 22 3.59 -14.36 -3.13
C ALA A 22 4.20 -13.20 -3.93
N LEU A 23 3.37 -12.40 -4.60
CA LEU A 23 3.84 -11.26 -5.39
C LEU A 23 4.51 -10.19 -4.53
N VAL A 24 3.93 -9.88 -3.37
CA VAL A 24 4.51 -8.93 -2.41
C VAL A 24 5.85 -9.43 -1.85
N GLY A 25 5.94 -10.70 -1.47
CA GLY A 25 7.18 -11.31 -1.01
C GLY A 25 8.28 -11.33 -2.07
N LEU A 26 7.95 -11.74 -3.29
CA LEU A 26 8.88 -11.74 -4.43
C LEU A 26 9.32 -10.31 -4.79
N GLY A 27 8.39 -9.35 -4.81
CA GLY A 27 8.70 -7.94 -5.03
C GLY A 27 9.64 -7.38 -3.97
N TRP A 28 9.44 -7.74 -2.71
CA TRP A 28 10.33 -7.32 -1.62
C TRP A 28 11.76 -7.87 -1.79
N VAL A 29 11.90 -9.16 -2.11
CA VAL A 29 13.20 -9.76 -2.42
C VAL A 29 13.86 -9.08 -3.63
N ALA A 30 13.10 -8.76 -4.67
CA ALA A 30 13.60 -8.05 -5.84
C ALA A 30 14.12 -6.64 -5.49
N VAL A 31 13.40 -5.89 -4.64
CA VAL A 31 13.86 -4.57 -4.15
C VAL A 31 15.13 -4.70 -3.32
N TYR A 32 15.21 -5.70 -2.45
CA TYR A 32 16.42 -5.97 -1.68
C TYR A 32 17.61 -6.25 -2.61
N ALA A 33 17.44 -7.14 -3.58
CA ALA A 33 18.49 -7.49 -4.54
C ALA A 33 18.93 -6.29 -5.40
N ALA A 34 17.98 -5.47 -5.87
CA ALA A 34 18.25 -4.32 -6.73
C ALA A 34 18.90 -3.14 -5.99
N SER A 35 18.74 -3.06 -4.66
CA SER A 35 19.31 -2.00 -3.81
C SER A 35 20.51 -2.45 -2.98
N TYR A 36 21.01 -3.67 -3.19
CA TYR A 36 22.16 -4.20 -2.48
C TYR A 36 23.44 -3.46 -2.88
N SER A 37 24.20 -3.00 -1.88
CA SER A 37 25.51 -2.38 -2.06
C SER A 37 26.56 -3.12 -1.21
N PRO A 38 27.74 -3.45 -1.76
CA PRO A 38 28.83 -4.08 -1.00
C PRO A 38 29.33 -3.24 0.18
N ASP A 39 29.18 -1.92 0.10
CA ASP A 39 29.62 -0.97 1.12
C ASP A 39 28.59 -0.78 2.25
N ALA A 40 27.46 -1.50 2.19
CA ALA A 40 26.43 -1.42 3.22
C ALA A 40 26.95 -1.94 4.57
N PRO A 41 26.56 -1.32 5.71
CA PRO A 41 26.98 -1.77 7.04
C PRO A 41 26.68 -3.25 7.27
N ALA A 42 27.62 -3.99 7.87
CA ALA A 42 27.36 -5.34 8.33
C ALA A 42 26.23 -5.32 9.37
N ASN A 43 25.17 -6.11 9.17
CA ASN A 43 23.98 -6.19 10.02
C ASN A 43 23.29 -4.83 10.31
N PRO A 44 22.73 -4.15 9.29
CA PRO A 44 22.13 -2.82 9.43
C PRO A 44 21.08 -2.74 10.53
N LEU A 45 20.23 -3.76 10.66
CA LEU A 45 19.12 -3.81 11.63
C LEU A 45 19.56 -3.76 13.10
N LYS A 46 20.80 -4.16 13.42
CA LYS A 46 21.32 -4.16 14.79
C LYS A 46 22.15 -2.92 15.11
N ASN A 47 22.76 -2.34 14.08
CA ASN A 47 23.81 -1.33 14.22
C ASN A 47 23.34 0.08 13.88
N LEU A 48 22.20 0.22 13.19
CA LEU A 48 21.66 1.50 12.76
C LEU A 48 20.36 1.85 13.50
N GLY A 49 20.14 3.14 13.73
CA GLY A 49 18.89 3.66 14.25
C GLY A 49 17.78 3.65 13.20
N PHE A 50 16.52 3.83 13.64
CA PHE A 50 15.36 3.83 12.74
C PHE A 50 15.45 4.85 11.59
N ALA A 51 15.95 6.07 11.87
CA ALA A 51 16.12 7.11 10.87
C ALA A 51 17.15 6.74 9.78
N GLU A 52 18.21 6.02 10.16
CA GLU A 52 19.24 5.53 9.23
C GLU A 52 18.73 4.33 8.43
N LEU A 53 17.95 3.45 9.06
CA LEU A 53 17.28 2.34 8.39
C LEU A 53 16.29 2.83 7.32
N MET A 54 15.64 3.98 7.55
CA MET A 54 14.78 4.63 6.56
C MET A 54 15.54 5.11 5.31
N ALA A 55 16.88 5.10 5.26
CA ALA A 55 17.61 5.32 4.01
C ALA A 55 17.54 4.12 3.06
N PHE A 56 17.25 2.91 3.56
CA PHE A 56 17.22 1.69 2.76
C PHE A 56 15.83 1.45 2.14
N ASN A 57 15.79 1.30 0.81
CA ASN A 57 14.55 1.08 0.08
C ASN A 57 13.82 -0.20 0.52
N TRP A 58 14.53 -1.29 0.77
CA TRP A 58 13.94 -2.54 1.25
C TRP A 58 13.30 -2.40 2.64
N PHE A 59 13.86 -1.53 3.50
CA PHE A 59 13.32 -1.25 4.83
C PHE A 59 12.06 -0.40 4.74
N LYS A 60 12.05 0.64 3.89
CA LYS A 60 10.83 1.40 3.59
C LYS A 60 9.72 0.47 3.10
N GLN A 61 10.02 -0.48 2.21
CA GLN A 61 9.03 -1.44 1.72
C GLN A 61 8.47 -2.33 2.83
N LEU A 62 9.26 -2.74 3.83
CA LEU A 62 8.74 -3.47 5.00
C LEU A 62 7.67 -2.67 5.76
N LEU A 63 7.91 -1.38 5.98
CA LEU A 63 6.94 -0.51 6.64
C LEU A 63 5.65 -0.39 5.80
N TRP A 64 5.79 -0.15 4.49
CA TRP A 64 4.63 -0.03 3.60
C TRP A 64 3.82 -1.31 3.50
N MET A 65 4.46 -2.49 3.51
CA MET A 65 3.76 -3.78 3.59
C MET A 65 2.98 -3.93 4.91
N GLY A 66 3.57 -3.50 6.03
CA GLY A 66 2.87 -3.46 7.33
C GLY A 66 1.67 -2.52 7.33
N THR A 67 1.82 -1.31 6.80
CA THR A 67 0.72 -0.36 6.62
C THR A 67 -0.38 -0.92 5.72
N ALA A 68 -0.01 -1.55 4.61
CA ALA A 68 -0.95 -2.19 3.70
C ALA A 68 -1.74 -3.32 4.39
N LEU A 69 -1.09 -4.14 5.21
CA LEU A 69 -1.76 -5.19 5.97
C LEU A 69 -2.83 -4.62 6.93
N VAL A 70 -2.51 -3.55 7.65
CA VAL A 70 -3.47 -2.85 8.51
C VAL A 70 -4.64 -2.30 7.70
N LEU A 71 -4.37 -1.66 6.57
CA LEU A 71 -5.41 -1.12 5.68
C LEU A 71 -6.30 -2.24 5.11
N ILE A 72 -5.73 -3.37 4.69
CA ILE A 72 -6.51 -4.53 4.22
C ILE A 72 -7.47 -5.00 5.31
N VAL A 73 -7.01 -5.13 6.55
CA VAL A 73 -7.87 -5.54 7.68
C VAL A 73 -9.00 -4.54 7.89
N VAL A 74 -8.68 -3.24 7.91
CA VAL A 74 -9.70 -2.18 8.05
C VAL A 74 -10.74 -2.29 6.93
N LEU A 75 -10.30 -2.44 5.69
CA LEU A 75 -11.20 -2.53 4.53
C LEU A 75 -12.08 -3.80 4.56
N LEU A 76 -11.58 -4.93 5.05
CA LEU A 76 -12.34 -6.18 5.16
C LEU A 76 -13.38 -6.15 6.30
N VAL A 77 -13.13 -5.36 7.35
CA VAL A 77 -14.05 -5.21 8.49
C VAL A 77 -15.24 -4.31 8.13
N VAL A 78 -15.00 -3.28 7.30
CA VAL A 78 -16.05 -2.34 6.86
C VAL A 78 -17.12 -3.05 6.01
N ASP A 79 -18.38 -2.72 6.27
CA ASP A 79 -19.52 -3.26 5.52
C ASP A 79 -19.63 -2.65 4.12
N TYR A 80 -20.06 -3.45 3.14
CA TYR A 80 -20.19 -3.00 1.75
C TYR A 80 -21.12 -1.79 1.59
N LYS A 81 -22.15 -1.67 2.42
CA LYS A 81 -23.09 -0.53 2.40
C LYS A 81 -22.42 0.80 2.69
N ALA A 82 -21.35 0.78 3.50
CA ALA A 82 -20.58 1.99 3.77
C ALA A 82 -19.87 2.48 2.50
N TYR A 83 -19.34 1.56 1.69
CA TYR A 83 -18.72 1.90 0.41
C TYR A 83 -19.75 2.48 -0.58
N ASP A 84 -20.94 1.89 -0.68
CA ASP A 84 -22.00 2.40 -1.56
C ASP A 84 -22.44 3.81 -1.14
N THR A 85 -22.61 4.05 0.15
CA THR A 85 -23.03 5.35 0.69
C THR A 85 -21.97 6.43 0.47
N LEU A 86 -20.69 6.08 0.64
CA LEU A 86 -19.56 7.00 0.51
C LEU A 86 -19.03 7.12 -0.93
N ALA A 87 -19.54 6.34 -1.88
CA ALA A 87 -19.03 6.28 -3.25
C ALA A 87 -18.96 7.67 -3.91
N TYR A 88 -20.06 8.44 -3.86
CA TYR A 88 -20.09 9.79 -4.43
C TYR A 88 -19.18 10.77 -3.70
N VAL A 89 -19.03 10.63 -2.37
CA VAL A 89 -18.14 11.47 -1.56
C VAL A 89 -16.68 11.21 -1.93
N PHE A 90 -16.26 9.95 -2.00
CA PHE A 90 -14.91 9.59 -2.42
C PHE A 90 -14.65 10.00 -3.87
N TYR A 91 -15.60 9.79 -4.78
CA TYR A 91 -15.45 10.19 -6.17
C TYR A 91 -15.26 11.71 -6.31
N GLY A 92 -16.11 12.50 -5.65
CA GLY A 92 -15.98 13.96 -5.64
C GLY A 92 -14.67 14.44 -5.00
N SER A 93 -14.25 13.83 -3.89
CA SER A 93 -12.99 14.21 -3.24
C SER A 93 -11.77 13.86 -4.08
N MET A 94 -11.78 12.75 -4.84
CA MET A 94 -10.71 12.42 -5.77
C MET A 94 -10.64 13.40 -6.94
N ILE A 95 -11.77 13.87 -7.48
CA ILE A 95 -11.77 14.94 -8.48
C ILE A 95 -11.12 16.20 -7.92
N LEU A 96 -11.50 16.62 -6.71
CA LEU A 96 -10.91 17.79 -6.07
C LEU A 96 -9.41 17.61 -5.82
N LEU A 97 -8.98 16.40 -5.42
CA LEU A 97 -7.57 16.09 -5.23
C LEU A 97 -6.78 16.21 -6.54
N LEU A 98 -7.32 15.69 -7.66
CA LEU A 98 -6.71 15.80 -8.99
C LEU A 98 -6.60 17.26 -9.46
N VAL A 99 -7.60 18.09 -9.17
CA VAL A 99 -7.52 19.53 -9.45
C VAL A 99 -6.46 20.18 -8.57
N ALA A 100 -6.39 19.82 -7.28
CA ALA A 100 -5.43 20.37 -6.34
C ALA A 100 -3.97 20.04 -6.72
N THR A 101 -3.69 18.85 -7.26
CA THR A 101 -2.31 18.48 -7.63
C THR A 101 -1.72 19.40 -8.70
N ILE A 102 -2.54 19.92 -9.62
CA ILE A 102 -2.07 20.84 -10.69
C ILE A 102 -1.40 22.09 -10.09
N PHE A 103 -1.93 22.58 -8.97
CA PHE A 103 -1.47 23.81 -8.33
C PHE A 103 -0.40 23.56 -7.26
N ILE A 104 -0.52 22.48 -6.49
CA ILE A 104 0.28 22.25 -5.28
C ILE A 104 1.45 21.28 -5.52
N ALA A 105 1.28 20.28 -6.39
CA ALA A 105 2.27 19.22 -6.56
C ALA A 105 3.55 19.71 -7.23
N ARG A 106 4.70 19.23 -6.75
CA ARG A 106 6.00 19.48 -7.36
C ARG A 106 6.14 18.64 -8.63
N PRO A 107 6.78 19.15 -9.69
CA PRO A 107 7.05 18.37 -10.88
C PRO A 107 8.13 17.32 -10.59
N ILE A 108 7.77 16.04 -10.68
CA ILE A 108 8.70 14.90 -10.61
C ILE A 108 8.64 14.18 -11.95
N ALA A 109 9.79 13.99 -12.60
CA ALA A 109 9.88 13.37 -13.92
C ALA A 109 8.94 13.98 -14.98
N GLY A 110 8.71 15.31 -14.92
CA GLY A 110 7.85 16.03 -15.86
C GLY A 110 6.34 15.98 -15.55
N SER A 111 5.94 15.34 -14.44
CA SER A 111 4.53 15.24 -14.03
C SER A 111 4.28 15.86 -12.65
N ARG A 112 3.11 16.50 -12.46
CA ARG A 112 2.60 17.02 -11.18
C ARG A 112 1.59 16.06 -10.53
N SER A 113 2.03 14.82 -10.31
CA SER A 113 1.17 13.73 -9.82
C SER A 113 1.54 13.23 -8.41
N TRP A 114 2.47 13.90 -7.73
CA TRP A 114 2.94 13.53 -6.39
C TRP A 114 2.76 14.68 -5.41
N LEU A 115 1.95 14.45 -4.38
CA LEU A 115 1.81 15.34 -3.24
C LEU A 115 2.74 14.86 -2.12
N GLU A 116 3.90 15.49 -2.02
CA GLU A 116 4.89 15.22 -0.98
C GLU A 116 4.44 15.86 0.35
N LEU A 117 4.10 15.05 1.34
CA LEU A 117 3.65 15.49 2.66
C LEU A 117 4.62 15.00 3.74
N GLY A 118 5.61 15.84 4.05
CA GLY A 118 6.64 15.52 5.04
C GLY A 118 7.79 14.68 4.46
N PRO A 119 8.66 14.11 5.33
CA PRO A 119 9.84 13.34 4.92
C PRO A 119 9.56 11.88 4.57
N VAL A 120 8.28 11.51 4.40
CA VAL A 120 7.79 10.15 4.13
C VAL A 120 7.27 10.03 2.71
#